data_AF-A0A0N4ZY37-F1
#
_entry.id   AF-A0A0N4ZY37-F1
#
_cell.length_a   1.000
_cell.length_b   1.000
_cell.length_c   1.000
_cell.angle_alpha   90.00
_cell.angle_beta   90.00
_cell.angle_gamma   90.00
#
_symmetry.space_group_name_H-M   'P 1'
#
loop_
_entity.id
_entity.type
_entity.pdbx_description
1 polymer ?
#
loop_
_entity_poly.entity_id
_entity_poly.type
_entity_poly.pdbx_seq_one_letter_code
_entity_poly.pdbx_strand_id
1 'polypeptide(L)'
;MGNGDSKESKHVKVSYPSKDKSPQERFFEARFGGIYDQLIEKYKKIDKESFKSIFGEELQEVLWNYYSSPPEDIITKERYINKTEPFYNNNNKIWKEIFPSPESFIKHIFLTAKIEEKSNDKQLIDNIISIINKTSINDFIQCECPRMHYTIQHSIINSVDFKDQYEYDFSSNILTPFQMFIVNASINPIIFNNKDLHFNAWTKLYDSTIHGVSVNRFENNIFDYKKPTITILKFHDGSIFVIALDQEWRNSVKNYGGNNTSVIQIKPTFKKEDKPDTFYCNLKLKSAPQGVMFGKFLQIDSDFSNIDDIEVWGVGDEEDLIKQKKQKLWYKQEADKRRKVPLPGMWDENPDKVILEMGGIKLHNERRDFDRPDDTIARKF
;
A
#
# COMPACT_ATOMS: atom_id res chain seq x y z
N MET A 1 -68.48 -24.82 -36.77
CA MET A 1 -67.49 -25.73 -36.16
C MET A 1 -66.25 -25.69 -37.04
N GLY A 2 -65.10 -25.14 -36.68
CA GLY A 2 -64.64 -24.70 -35.37
C GLY A 2 -63.57 -23.61 -35.45
N ASN A 3 -63.35 -23.01 -34.28
CA ASN A 3 -62.26 -22.09 -33.93
C ASN A 3 -60.89 -22.77 -34.01
N GLY A 4 -59.84 -21.97 -34.17
CA GLY A 4 -58.45 -22.42 -33.98
C GLY A 4 -57.45 -21.27 -34.10
N ASP A 5 -57.18 -20.62 -32.97
CA ASP A 5 -56.30 -19.47 -32.78
C ASP A 5 -54.84 -19.69 -33.26
N SER A 6 -54.34 -18.77 -34.09
CA SER A 6 -52.90 -18.61 -34.33
C SER A 6 -52.35 -17.51 -33.42
N LYS A 7 -51.62 -17.93 -32.39
CA LYS A 7 -50.87 -17.07 -31.46
C LYS A 7 -49.90 -16.14 -32.20
N GLU A 8 -50.12 -14.83 -32.11
CA GLU A 8 -49.09 -13.83 -32.38
C GLU A 8 -47.98 -13.94 -31.34
N SER A 9 -46.84 -14.49 -31.73
CA SER A 9 -45.60 -14.38 -30.99
C SER A 9 -45.05 -12.96 -31.11
N LYS A 10 -45.08 -12.19 -30.01
CA LYS A 10 -44.42 -10.89 -29.91
C LYS A 10 -42.91 -11.07 -30.06
N HIS A 11 -42.38 -10.77 -31.24
CA HIS A 11 -40.94 -10.63 -31.45
C HIS A 11 -40.42 -9.45 -30.63
N VAL A 12 -39.63 -9.76 -29.59
CA VAL A 12 -38.74 -8.80 -28.94
C VAL A 12 -37.73 -8.33 -29.99
N LYS A 13 -37.85 -7.08 -30.44
CA LYS A 13 -36.86 -6.46 -31.33
C LYS A 13 -35.56 -6.26 -30.57
N VAL A 14 -34.63 -7.19 -30.74
CA VAL A 14 -33.23 -6.99 -30.37
C VAL A 14 -32.68 -5.89 -31.30
N SER A 15 -32.40 -4.70 -30.75
CA SER A 15 -31.78 -3.61 -31.51
C SER A 15 -30.32 -3.98 -31.79
N TYR A 16 -30.00 -4.30 -33.05
CA TYR A 16 -28.62 -4.54 -33.45
C TYR A 16 -27.81 -3.22 -33.48
N PRO A 17 -26.55 -3.20 -32.99
CA PRO A 17 -25.71 -2.00 -33.04
C PRO A 17 -25.45 -1.55 -34.48
N SER A 18 -25.37 -0.23 -34.69
CA SER A 18 -25.04 0.39 -35.99
C SER A 18 -23.72 -0.18 -36.57
N LYS A 19 -23.73 -0.49 -37.88
CA LYS A 19 -22.58 -1.05 -38.61
C LYS A 19 -21.39 -0.09 -38.79
N ASP A 20 -21.52 1.17 -38.38
CA ASP A 20 -20.47 2.19 -38.52
C ASP A 20 -19.60 2.38 -37.26
N LYS A 21 -19.98 1.77 -36.12
CA LYS A 21 -19.26 1.90 -34.85
C LYS A 21 -18.08 0.93 -34.71
N SER A 22 -17.06 1.31 -33.94
CA SER A 22 -15.91 0.45 -33.67
C SER A 22 -16.32 -0.84 -32.92
N PRO A 23 -15.56 -1.95 -33.02
CA PRO A 23 -15.89 -3.18 -32.31
C PRO A 23 -16.00 -3.01 -30.78
N GLN A 24 -15.22 -2.09 -30.20
CA GLN A 24 -15.28 -1.76 -28.77
C GLN A 24 -16.57 -1.01 -28.42
N GLU A 25 -16.96 -0.01 -29.20
CA GLU A 25 -18.22 0.73 -29.01
C GLU A 25 -19.44 -0.19 -29.07
N ARG A 26 -19.46 -1.15 -29.99
CA ARG A 26 -20.57 -2.13 -30.09
C ARG A 26 -20.64 -3.04 -28.87
N PHE A 27 -19.50 -3.40 -28.29
CA PHE A 27 -19.45 -4.22 -27.08
C PHE A 27 -20.01 -3.45 -25.88
N PHE A 28 -19.59 -2.20 -25.69
CA PHE A 28 -20.11 -1.35 -24.61
C PHE A 28 -21.59 -1.02 -24.79
N GLU A 29 -22.03 -0.72 -26.01
CA GLU A 29 -23.44 -0.47 -26.33
C GLU A 29 -24.32 -1.70 -26.05
N ALA A 30 -23.85 -2.91 -26.39
CA ALA A 30 -24.56 -4.15 -26.07
C ALA A 30 -24.62 -4.41 -24.55
N ARG A 31 -23.48 -4.25 -23.85
CA ARG A 31 -23.39 -4.50 -22.41
C ARG A 31 -24.23 -3.50 -21.61
N PHE A 32 -23.95 -2.21 -21.75
CA PHE A 32 -24.64 -1.16 -20.99
C PHE A 32 -26.09 -0.99 -21.47
N GLY A 33 -26.37 -1.26 -22.74
CA GLY A 33 -27.73 -1.32 -23.24
C GLY A 33 -28.56 -2.41 -22.56
N GLY A 34 -27.98 -3.60 -22.33
CA GLY A 34 -28.64 -4.67 -21.58
C GLY A 34 -28.86 -4.31 -20.10
N ILE A 35 -27.89 -3.66 -19.46
CA ILE A 35 -28.03 -3.18 -18.06
C ILE A 35 -29.13 -2.11 -17.97
N TYR A 36 -29.18 -1.18 -18.92
CA TYR A 36 -30.25 -0.17 -18.98
C TYR A 36 -31.62 -0.82 -19.12
N ASP A 37 -31.77 -1.83 -19.96
CA ASP A 37 -33.04 -2.54 -20.15
C ASP A 37 -33.48 -3.23 -18.84
N GLN A 38 -32.55 -3.82 -18.09
CA GLN A 38 -32.82 -4.38 -16.75
C GLN A 38 -33.24 -3.30 -15.73
N LEU A 39 -32.60 -2.13 -15.76
CA LEU A 39 -32.96 -1.00 -14.88
C LEU A 39 -34.35 -0.47 -15.21
N ILE A 40 -34.72 -0.38 -16.49
CA ILE A 40 -36.06 0.01 -16.92
C ILE A 40 -37.10 -1.05 -16.52
N GLU A 41 -36.78 -2.33 -16.61
CA GLU A 41 -37.69 -3.39 -16.13
C GLU A 41 -37.96 -3.27 -14.63
N LYS A 42 -36.93 -2.95 -13.83
CA LYS A 42 -37.04 -2.79 -12.37
C LYS A 42 -37.74 -1.51 -11.93
N TYR A 43 -37.43 -0.37 -12.56
CA TYR A 43 -37.85 0.95 -12.10
C TYR A 43 -38.83 1.68 -13.03
N LYS A 44 -39.17 1.11 -14.20
CA LYS A 44 -40.00 1.68 -15.29
C LYS A 44 -39.38 2.89 -15.99
N LYS A 45 -38.74 3.80 -15.25
CA LYS A 45 -37.99 4.95 -15.75
C LYS A 45 -36.76 5.20 -14.89
N ILE A 46 -35.75 5.81 -15.51
CA ILE A 46 -34.54 6.26 -14.80
C ILE A 46 -34.70 7.77 -14.53
N ASP A 47 -35.32 8.08 -13.41
CA ASP A 47 -35.44 9.43 -12.85
C ASP A 47 -34.56 9.58 -11.60
N LYS A 48 -34.63 10.76 -10.96
CA LYS A 48 -33.81 11.09 -9.79
C LYS A 48 -34.04 10.13 -8.62
N GLU A 49 -35.25 9.58 -8.45
CA GLU A 49 -35.60 8.64 -7.39
C GLU A 49 -35.05 7.23 -7.68
N SER A 50 -35.16 6.78 -8.92
CA SER A 50 -34.51 5.53 -9.37
C SER A 50 -32.99 5.62 -9.21
N PHE A 51 -32.38 6.77 -9.51
CA PHE A 51 -30.94 6.99 -9.33
C PHE A 51 -30.50 6.88 -7.87
N LYS A 52 -31.31 7.39 -6.92
CA LYS A 52 -31.09 7.23 -5.48
C LYS A 52 -31.04 5.75 -5.09
N SER A 53 -31.94 4.95 -5.67
CA SER A 53 -32.03 3.51 -5.40
C SER A 53 -30.88 2.70 -6.00
N ILE A 54 -30.23 3.21 -7.05
CA ILE A 54 -29.11 2.54 -7.74
C ILE A 54 -27.77 2.88 -7.08
N PHE A 55 -27.50 4.18 -6.91
CA PHE A 55 -26.20 4.68 -6.48
C PHE A 55 -26.13 5.06 -4.99
N GLY A 56 -27.26 5.00 -4.28
CA GLY A 56 -27.37 5.45 -2.90
C GLY A 56 -27.51 6.97 -2.77
N GLU A 57 -27.84 7.44 -1.56
CA GLU A 57 -27.99 8.88 -1.27
C GLU A 57 -26.70 9.67 -1.46
N GLU A 58 -25.56 9.03 -1.25
CA GLU A 58 -24.25 9.69 -1.19
C GLU A 58 -23.77 10.18 -2.57
N LEU A 59 -23.98 9.39 -3.63
CA LEU A 59 -23.52 9.73 -4.98
C LEU A 59 -24.62 10.27 -5.89
N GLN A 60 -25.88 10.17 -5.46
CA GLN A 60 -27.05 10.50 -6.29
C GLN A 60 -26.96 11.90 -6.90
N GLU A 61 -26.72 12.95 -6.10
CA GLU A 61 -26.82 14.32 -6.60
C GLU A 61 -25.75 14.63 -7.65
N VAL A 62 -24.52 14.21 -7.39
CA VAL A 62 -23.38 14.47 -8.25
C VAL A 62 -23.49 13.69 -9.55
N LEU A 63 -23.84 12.40 -9.46
CA LEU A 63 -24.06 11.57 -10.65
C LEU A 63 -25.29 12.00 -11.42
N TRP A 64 -26.39 12.36 -10.75
CA TRP A 64 -27.58 12.87 -11.43
C TRP A 64 -27.20 14.09 -12.27
N ASN A 65 -26.51 15.09 -11.70
CA ASN A 65 -26.08 16.28 -12.44
C ASN A 65 -25.18 15.94 -13.65
N TYR A 66 -24.31 14.93 -13.51
CA TYR A 66 -23.44 14.47 -14.60
C TYR A 66 -24.22 13.78 -15.74
N TYR A 67 -25.10 12.83 -15.37
CA TYR A 67 -25.93 12.10 -16.33
C TYR A 67 -26.99 13.00 -16.94
N SER A 68 -27.51 13.98 -16.19
CA SER A 68 -28.51 14.96 -16.60
C SER A 68 -27.90 16.27 -17.11
N SER A 69 -26.63 16.34 -17.55
CA SER A 69 -26.12 17.51 -18.30
C SER A 69 -26.16 17.28 -19.83
N PRO A 70 -27.00 18.00 -20.63
CA PRO A 70 -27.97 19.07 -20.27
C PRO A 70 -29.24 18.59 -19.53
N PRO A 71 -29.89 19.44 -18.70
CA PRO A 71 -30.93 19.05 -17.74
C PRO A 71 -32.13 18.36 -18.41
N GLU A 72 -32.36 17.11 -18.02
CA GLU A 72 -33.52 16.30 -18.40
C GLU A 72 -34.05 15.56 -17.17
N ASP A 73 -35.36 15.34 -17.14
CA ASP A 73 -36.03 14.64 -16.04
C ASP A 73 -35.89 13.11 -16.13
N ILE A 74 -35.55 12.58 -17.31
CA ILE A 74 -35.44 11.15 -17.60
C ILE A 74 -34.17 10.91 -18.41
N ILE A 75 -33.36 9.93 -18.00
CA ILE A 75 -32.15 9.55 -18.71
C ILE A 75 -32.50 8.55 -19.82
N THR A 76 -32.18 8.89 -21.06
CA THR A 76 -32.37 8.00 -22.23
C THR A 76 -31.29 6.93 -22.31
N LYS A 77 -31.56 5.85 -23.06
CA LYS A 77 -30.64 4.72 -23.24
C LYS A 77 -29.28 5.14 -23.82
N GLU A 78 -29.28 5.92 -24.90
CA GLU A 78 -28.05 6.41 -25.53
C GLU A 78 -27.21 7.24 -24.57
N ARG A 79 -27.88 8.09 -23.78
CA ARG A 79 -27.25 8.96 -22.81
C ARG A 79 -26.63 8.18 -21.65
N TYR A 80 -27.37 7.19 -21.13
CA TYR A 80 -26.86 6.29 -20.11
C TYR A 80 -25.59 5.58 -20.59
N ILE A 81 -25.59 5.01 -21.81
CA ILE A 81 -24.43 4.31 -22.37
C ILE A 81 -23.23 5.26 -22.48
N ASN A 82 -23.40 6.43 -23.10
CA ASN A 82 -22.32 7.40 -23.32
C ASN A 82 -21.72 7.94 -22.02
N LYS A 83 -22.52 8.09 -20.96
CA LYS A 83 -22.08 8.59 -19.65
C LYS A 83 -21.58 7.48 -18.72
N THR A 84 -21.96 6.23 -18.96
CA THR A 84 -21.50 5.07 -18.17
C THR A 84 -20.15 4.54 -18.67
N GLU A 85 -19.95 4.53 -19.99
CA GLU A 85 -18.72 4.03 -20.62
C GLU A 85 -17.42 4.62 -20.04
N PRO A 86 -17.30 5.94 -19.78
CA PRO A 86 -16.07 6.52 -19.26
C PRO A 86 -15.63 5.99 -17.90
N PHE A 87 -16.54 5.46 -17.07
CA PHE A 87 -16.19 4.86 -15.79
C PHE A 87 -15.45 3.53 -15.94
N TYR A 88 -15.54 2.86 -17.09
CA TYR A 88 -14.82 1.61 -17.38
C TYR A 88 -13.50 1.85 -18.14
N ASN A 89 -13.24 3.11 -18.49
CA ASN A 89 -12.01 3.55 -19.15
C ASN A 89 -11.14 4.34 -18.16
N ASN A 90 -9.82 4.38 -18.38
CA ASN A 90 -8.89 5.17 -17.56
C ASN A 90 -8.92 6.68 -17.91
N ASN A 91 -10.12 7.25 -18.06
CA ASN A 91 -10.29 8.66 -18.42
C ASN A 91 -10.44 9.53 -17.15
N ASN A 92 -9.32 10.08 -16.68
CA ASN A 92 -9.30 10.91 -15.47
C ASN A 92 -10.05 12.25 -15.60
N LYS A 93 -10.38 12.69 -16.83
CA LYS A 93 -11.04 13.99 -17.06
C LYS A 93 -12.48 14.01 -16.53
N ILE A 94 -13.14 12.85 -16.46
CA ILE A 94 -14.53 12.74 -16.02
C ILE A 94 -14.72 13.23 -14.59
N TRP A 95 -13.71 13.09 -13.74
CA TRP A 95 -13.81 13.47 -12.33
C TRP A 95 -13.97 14.98 -12.14
N LYS A 96 -13.43 15.78 -13.06
CA LYS A 96 -13.64 17.23 -13.09
C LYS A 96 -15.05 17.62 -13.55
N GLU A 97 -15.67 16.81 -14.42
CA GLU A 97 -17.05 17.05 -14.87
C GLU A 97 -18.07 16.64 -13.81
N ILE A 98 -17.77 15.56 -13.08
CA ILE A 98 -18.63 15.03 -12.02
C ILE A 98 -18.55 15.95 -10.80
N PHE A 99 -17.34 16.28 -10.33
CA PHE A 99 -17.14 17.02 -9.10
C PHE A 99 -16.81 18.50 -9.38
N PRO A 100 -17.70 19.44 -9.02
CA PRO A 100 -17.49 20.87 -9.29
C PRO A 100 -16.44 21.50 -8.38
N SER A 101 -16.14 20.92 -7.22
CA SER A 101 -15.14 21.41 -6.28
C SER A 101 -14.25 20.29 -5.72
N PRO A 102 -12.98 20.57 -5.38
CA PRO A 102 -12.08 19.59 -4.76
C PRO A 102 -12.59 19.05 -3.42
N GLU A 103 -13.26 19.89 -2.64
CA GLU A 103 -13.86 19.50 -1.35
C GLU A 103 -14.97 18.48 -1.56
N SER A 104 -15.81 18.69 -2.58
CA SER A 104 -16.83 17.73 -2.98
C SER A 104 -16.18 16.41 -3.41
N PHE A 105 -15.13 16.45 -4.22
CA PHE A 105 -14.42 15.25 -4.64
C PHE A 105 -13.88 14.45 -3.45
N ILE A 106 -13.16 15.11 -2.53
CA ILE A 106 -12.59 14.47 -1.33
C ILE A 106 -13.69 13.92 -0.41
N LYS A 107 -14.77 14.67 -0.19
CA LYS A 107 -15.91 14.21 0.64
C LYS A 107 -16.51 12.91 0.11
N HIS A 108 -16.70 12.79 -1.20
CA HIS A 108 -17.26 11.56 -1.77
C HIS A 108 -16.27 10.40 -1.77
N ILE A 109 -14.96 10.67 -1.76
CA ILE A 109 -13.95 9.64 -1.50
C ILE A 109 -14.11 9.09 -0.08
N PHE A 110 -14.23 9.96 0.93
CA PHE A 110 -14.43 9.53 2.31
C PHE A 110 -15.67 8.64 2.47
N LEU A 111 -16.80 9.05 1.88
CA LEU A 111 -18.05 8.30 1.92
C LEU A 111 -17.92 6.93 1.25
N THR A 112 -17.45 6.90 0.00
CA THR A 112 -17.33 5.64 -0.77
C THR A 112 -16.26 4.69 -0.21
N ALA A 113 -15.20 5.22 0.39
CA ALA A 113 -14.18 4.44 1.06
C ALA A 113 -14.56 4.03 2.50
N LYS A 114 -15.69 4.52 3.03
CA LYS A 114 -16.14 4.34 4.42
C LYS A 114 -15.08 4.78 5.45
N ILE A 115 -14.39 5.89 5.16
CA ILE A 115 -13.36 6.46 6.02
C ILE A 115 -13.97 7.54 6.90
N GLU A 116 -13.79 7.43 8.21
CA GLU A 116 -14.14 8.49 9.16
C GLU A 116 -13.06 9.58 9.19
N GLU A 117 -13.47 10.84 9.08
CA GLU A 117 -12.56 11.98 9.19
C GLU A 117 -12.08 12.15 10.64
N LYS A 118 -10.76 12.14 10.85
CA LYS A 118 -10.16 12.41 12.17
C LYS A 118 -9.59 13.82 12.22
N SER A 119 -9.56 14.42 13.42
CA SER A 119 -9.02 15.78 13.63
C SER A 119 -7.57 15.95 13.14
N ASN A 120 -6.79 14.86 13.18
CA ASN A 120 -5.39 14.83 12.73
C ASN A 120 -5.21 14.90 11.20
N ASP A 121 -6.30 14.81 10.43
CA ASP A 121 -6.28 14.78 8.97
C ASP A 121 -6.56 16.15 8.34
N LYS A 122 -7.12 17.11 9.09
CA LYS A 122 -7.51 18.43 8.55
C LYS A 122 -6.38 19.14 7.80
N GLN A 123 -5.20 19.22 8.40
CA GLN A 123 -4.04 19.84 7.76
C GLN A 123 -3.63 19.15 6.45
N LEU A 124 -3.74 17.82 6.39
CA LEU A 124 -3.43 17.05 5.19
C LEU A 124 -4.49 17.29 4.11
N ILE A 125 -5.76 17.28 4.48
CA ILE A 125 -6.89 17.57 3.59
C ILE A 125 -6.75 18.98 3.00
N ASP A 126 -6.47 19.99 3.82
CA ASP A 126 -6.28 21.37 3.37
C ASP A 126 -5.08 21.51 2.41
N ASN A 127 -3.97 20.82 2.71
CA ASN A 127 -2.81 20.77 1.82
C ASN A 127 -3.16 20.14 0.46
N ILE A 128 -3.88 19.02 0.46
CA ILE A 128 -4.31 18.33 -0.78
C ILE A 128 -5.26 19.23 -1.59
N ILE A 129 -6.25 19.85 -0.94
CA ILE A 129 -7.17 20.80 -1.60
C ILE A 129 -6.39 21.96 -2.22
N SER A 130 -5.40 22.51 -1.50
CA SER A 130 -4.54 23.58 -2.02
C SER A 130 -3.77 23.15 -3.28
N ILE A 131 -3.27 21.91 -3.32
CA ILE A 131 -2.57 21.36 -4.49
C ILE A 131 -3.56 21.19 -5.65
N ILE A 132 -4.72 20.58 -5.41
CA ILE A 132 -5.75 20.35 -6.44
C ILE A 132 -6.24 21.68 -7.02
N ASN A 133 -6.41 22.72 -6.20
CA ASN A 133 -6.81 24.04 -6.67
C ASN A 133 -5.76 24.69 -7.59
N LYS A 134 -4.47 24.33 -7.45
CA LYS A 134 -3.38 24.84 -8.31
C LYS A 134 -3.24 24.07 -9.62
N THR A 135 -3.46 22.75 -9.63
CA THR A 135 -3.19 21.89 -10.80
C THR A 135 -4.45 21.37 -11.51
N SER A 136 -5.60 21.30 -10.83
CA SER A 136 -6.83 20.57 -11.19
C SER A 136 -6.88 19.11 -10.73
N ILE A 137 -8.11 18.58 -10.59
CA ILE A 137 -8.38 17.19 -10.14
C ILE A 137 -7.71 16.17 -11.08
N ASN A 138 -7.83 16.35 -12.39
CA ASN A 138 -7.25 15.43 -13.38
C ASN A 138 -5.73 15.31 -13.25
N ASP A 139 -5.06 16.45 -13.11
CA ASP A 139 -3.61 16.51 -13.08
C ASP A 139 -3.08 16.02 -11.73
N PHE A 140 -3.79 16.29 -10.64
CA PHE A 140 -3.48 15.71 -9.33
C PHE A 140 -3.59 14.18 -9.33
N ILE A 141 -4.66 13.63 -9.91
CA ILE A 141 -4.81 12.18 -10.07
C ILE A 141 -3.65 11.64 -10.91
N GLN A 142 -3.37 12.24 -12.06
CA GLN A 142 -2.36 11.71 -12.97
C GLN A 142 -0.93 11.74 -12.41
N CYS A 143 -0.57 12.79 -11.66
CA CYS A 143 0.80 13.02 -11.22
C CYS A 143 1.07 12.55 -9.79
N GLU A 144 0.14 12.81 -8.86
CA GLU A 144 0.37 12.62 -7.42
C GLU A 144 -0.32 11.36 -6.89
N CYS A 145 -1.60 11.17 -7.25
CA CYS A 145 -2.46 10.13 -6.68
C CYS A 145 -3.28 9.37 -7.75
N PRO A 146 -2.65 8.49 -8.56
CA PRO A 146 -3.30 7.80 -9.68
C PRO A 146 -4.52 6.98 -9.30
N ARG A 147 -4.61 6.49 -8.06
CA ARG A 147 -5.72 5.65 -7.59
C ARG A 147 -6.72 6.37 -6.70
N MET A 148 -6.61 7.69 -6.55
CA MET A 148 -7.48 8.43 -5.64
C MET A 148 -8.98 8.28 -5.98
N HIS A 149 -9.30 8.07 -7.25
CA HIS A 149 -10.68 7.94 -7.72
C HIS A 149 -11.24 6.51 -7.69
N TYR A 150 -10.41 5.49 -7.39
CA TYR A 150 -10.79 4.09 -7.54
C TYR A 150 -11.94 3.69 -6.63
N THR A 151 -12.04 4.26 -5.43
CA THR A 151 -13.15 3.95 -4.49
C THR A 151 -14.49 4.41 -5.05
N ILE A 152 -14.54 5.63 -5.59
CA ILE A 152 -15.73 6.16 -6.24
C ILE A 152 -16.04 5.34 -7.50
N GLN A 153 -15.03 5.09 -8.34
CA GLN A 153 -15.20 4.32 -9.58
C GLN A 153 -15.73 2.90 -9.31
N HIS A 154 -15.17 2.19 -8.34
CA HIS A 154 -15.63 0.86 -7.94
C HIS A 154 -17.04 0.91 -7.37
N SER A 155 -17.38 1.91 -6.55
CA SER A 155 -18.73 2.07 -6.03
C SER A 155 -19.74 2.24 -7.17
N ILE A 156 -19.42 3.05 -8.19
CA ILE A 156 -20.28 3.27 -9.36
C ILE A 156 -20.41 1.99 -10.18
N ILE A 157 -19.29 1.34 -10.50
CA ILE A 157 -19.26 0.10 -11.29
C ILE A 157 -20.04 -1.01 -10.58
N ASN A 158 -19.88 -1.17 -9.27
CA ASN A 158 -20.59 -2.19 -8.51
C ASN A 158 -22.09 -1.90 -8.43
N SER A 159 -22.50 -0.63 -8.27
CA SER A 159 -23.91 -0.23 -8.37
C SER A 159 -24.52 -0.55 -9.74
N VAL A 160 -23.76 -0.37 -10.81
CA VAL A 160 -24.20 -0.66 -12.20
C VAL A 160 -24.24 -2.16 -12.49
N ASP A 161 -23.23 -2.92 -12.06
CA ASP A 161 -23.12 -4.37 -12.27
C ASP A 161 -23.94 -5.18 -11.24
N PHE A 162 -24.65 -4.54 -10.31
CA PHE A 162 -25.36 -5.16 -9.17
C PHE A 162 -24.47 -6.10 -8.33
N LYS A 163 -23.23 -5.69 -8.08
CA LYS A 163 -22.26 -6.41 -7.25
C LYS A 163 -22.20 -5.81 -5.85
N ASP A 164 -21.81 -6.64 -4.88
CA ASP A 164 -21.59 -6.18 -3.51
C ASP A 164 -20.49 -5.12 -3.43
N GLN A 165 -20.62 -4.20 -2.47
CA GLN A 165 -19.59 -3.21 -2.19
C GLN A 165 -18.36 -3.88 -1.58
N TYR A 166 -17.18 -3.41 -1.97
CA TYR A 166 -15.93 -3.88 -1.38
C TYR A 166 -15.69 -3.21 -0.03
N GLU A 167 -15.07 -3.96 0.88
CA GLU A 167 -14.51 -3.42 2.12
C GLU A 167 -13.02 -3.15 1.91
N TYR A 168 -12.60 -1.94 2.22
CA TYR A 168 -11.21 -1.55 2.18
C TYR A 168 -10.63 -1.58 3.59
N ASP A 169 -9.47 -2.23 3.76
CA ASP A 169 -8.71 -2.16 5.00
C ASP A 169 -7.64 -1.07 4.87
N PHE A 170 -7.80 0.00 5.64
CA PHE A 170 -6.83 1.08 5.80
C PHE A 170 -6.28 1.16 7.23
N SER A 171 -6.28 0.04 7.94
CA SER A 171 -5.74 -0.04 9.29
C SER A 171 -4.22 0.17 9.30
N SER A 172 -3.77 1.00 10.25
CA SER A 172 -2.35 1.26 10.54
C SER A 172 -2.26 1.66 12.00
N ASN A 173 -1.13 1.33 12.63
CA ASN A 173 -0.84 1.77 14.00
C ASN A 173 -0.27 3.19 14.05
N ILE A 174 0.27 3.69 12.93
CA ILE A 174 0.90 5.01 12.84
C ILE A 174 -0.01 6.00 12.10
N LEU A 175 -0.60 5.57 10.98
CA LEU A 175 -1.41 6.42 10.11
C LEU A 175 -2.89 6.37 10.48
N THR A 176 -3.60 7.46 10.22
CA THR A 176 -5.05 7.42 10.16
C THR A 176 -5.51 6.65 8.91
N PRO A 177 -6.75 6.13 8.88
CA PRO A 177 -7.27 5.46 7.69
C PRO A 177 -7.21 6.34 6.43
N PHE A 178 -7.43 7.64 6.55
CA PHE A 178 -7.28 8.59 5.45
C PHE A 178 -5.83 8.70 4.96
N GLN A 179 -4.87 8.83 5.88
CA GLN A 179 -3.45 8.90 5.51
C GLN A 179 -2.99 7.62 4.82
N MET A 180 -3.42 6.45 5.31
CA MET A 180 -3.13 5.16 4.69
C MET A 180 -3.79 5.04 3.30
N PHE A 181 -5.02 5.53 3.15
CA PHE A 181 -5.66 5.65 1.85
C PHE A 181 -4.86 6.51 0.88
N ILE A 182 -4.38 7.69 1.30
CA ILE A 182 -3.56 8.57 0.46
C ILE A 182 -2.26 7.88 0.05
N VAL A 183 -1.56 7.22 0.98
CA VAL A 183 -0.36 6.44 0.66
C VAL A 183 -0.64 5.42 -0.44
N ASN A 184 -1.71 4.65 -0.29
CA ASN A 184 -2.11 3.68 -1.31
C ASN A 184 -2.48 4.38 -2.63
N ALA A 185 -3.17 5.51 -2.57
CA ALA A 185 -3.54 6.27 -3.75
C ALA A 185 -2.34 6.81 -4.54
N SER A 186 -1.23 7.13 -3.85
CA SER A 186 -0.05 7.80 -4.41
C SER A 186 1.03 6.89 -5.01
N ILE A 187 1.10 5.63 -4.59
CA ILE A 187 2.15 4.69 -5.05
C ILE A 187 1.77 3.98 -6.35
N ASN A 188 2.78 3.42 -7.04
CA ASN A 188 2.58 2.75 -8.33
C ASN A 188 1.64 1.53 -8.22
N PRO A 189 0.53 1.50 -8.99
CA PRO A 189 -0.49 0.46 -8.88
C PRO A 189 -0.05 -0.91 -9.40
N ILE A 190 0.95 -0.98 -10.28
CA ILE A 190 1.40 -2.24 -10.89
C ILE A 190 2.33 -2.99 -9.95
N ILE A 191 3.18 -2.26 -9.22
CA ILE A 191 4.23 -2.84 -8.37
C ILE A 191 3.74 -3.06 -6.95
N PHE A 192 2.98 -2.11 -6.40
CA PHE A 192 2.58 -2.12 -4.99
C PHE A 192 1.15 -2.62 -4.77
N ASN A 193 0.58 -3.31 -5.77
CA ASN A 193 -0.71 -3.97 -5.61
C ASN A 193 -0.60 -5.45 -6.01
N ASN A 194 -1.27 -6.31 -5.23
CA ASN A 194 -1.47 -7.69 -5.65
C ASN A 194 -2.53 -7.74 -6.76
N LYS A 195 -2.47 -8.79 -7.59
CA LYS A 195 -3.30 -8.96 -8.80
C LYS A 195 -4.80 -8.85 -8.54
N ASP A 196 -5.21 -9.09 -7.31
CA ASP A 196 -6.59 -8.90 -6.85
C ASP A 196 -6.76 -7.47 -6.34
N LEU A 197 -7.36 -6.62 -7.18
CA LEU A 197 -7.83 -5.26 -6.86
C LEU A 197 -8.84 -5.19 -5.68
N HIS A 198 -9.19 -6.34 -5.12
CA HIS A 198 -10.31 -6.55 -4.22
C HIS A 198 -9.94 -6.45 -2.73
N PHE A 199 -8.66 -6.53 -2.38
CA PHE A 199 -8.18 -6.38 -1.01
C PHE A 199 -6.81 -5.68 -1.01
N ASN A 200 -6.59 -4.77 -0.07
CA ASN A 200 -5.22 -4.35 0.29
C ASN A 200 -4.50 -5.56 0.90
N ALA A 201 -4.00 -6.45 0.05
CA ALA A 201 -3.32 -7.67 0.44
C ALA A 201 -1.87 -7.40 0.89
N TRP A 202 -1.66 -6.26 1.57
CA TRP A 202 -0.39 -5.96 2.19
C TRP A 202 -0.31 -6.70 3.50
N THR A 203 0.81 -7.39 3.72
CA THR A 203 1.02 -8.09 4.98
C THR A 203 2.00 -7.34 5.85
N LYS A 204 1.63 -7.11 7.11
CA LYS A 204 2.49 -6.47 8.10
C LYS A 204 3.72 -7.37 8.38
N LEU A 205 4.90 -6.89 8.03
CA LEU A 205 6.20 -7.56 8.24
C LEU A 205 6.84 -7.16 9.56
N TYR A 206 6.67 -5.89 9.96
CA TYR A 206 7.29 -5.34 11.15
C TYR A 206 6.44 -4.21 11.73
N ASP A 207 6.45 -4.13 13.05
CA ASP A 207 5.70 -3.12 13.80
C ASP A 207 6.43 -2.82 15.09
N SER A 208 6.97 -1.61 15.19
CA SER A 208 7.70 -1.14 16.36
C SER A 208 6.86 -1.03 17.63
N THR A 209 5.53 -0.90 17.54
CA THR A 209 4.67 -0.84 18.73
C THR A 209 4.64 -2.18 19.47
N ILE A 210 4.83 -3.27 18.72
CA ILE A 210 4.88 -4.65 19.24
C ILE A 210 6.33 -5.07 19.47
N HIS A 211 7.21 -4.76 18.52
CA HIS A 211 8.57 -5.25 18.48
C HIS A 211 9.59 -4.26 19.05
N GLY A 212 9.23 -3.06 19.46
CA GLY A 212 10.15 -1.98 19.85
C GLY A 212 10.99 -1.44 18.68
N VAL A 213 11.53 -0.24 18.82
CA VAL A 213 12.43 0.35 17.80
C VAL A 213 13.84 -0.21 18.00
N SER A 214 14.31 -1.03 17.05
CA SER A 214 15.69 -1.55 17.04
C SER A 214 16.12 -1.92 15.63
N VAL A 215 17.32 -1.45 15.25
CA VAL A 215 17.97 -1.77 13.97
C VAL A 215 18.03 -3.29 13.73
N ASN A 216 18.44 -4.05 14.74
CA ASN A 216 18.55 -5.51 14.62
C ASN A 216 17.18 -6.17 14.39
N ARG A 217 16.12 -5.67 15.04
CA ARG A 217 14.77 -6.22 14.86
C ARG A 217 14.20 -5.83 13.50
N PHE A 218 14.45 -4.62 13.04
CA PHE A 218 14.11 -4.16 11.71
C PHE A 218 14.78 -5.03 10.63
N GLU A 219 16.11 -5.16 10.66
CA GLU A 219 16.86 -5.95 9.67
C GLU A 219 16.40 -7.42 9.64
N ASN A 220 16.25 -8.05 10.80
CA ASN A 220 15.85 -9.46 10.90
C ASN A 220 14.45 -9.73 10.35
N ASN A 221 13.55 -8.74 10.34
CA ASN A 221 12.21 -8.91 9.80
C ASN A 221 12.16 -8.61 8.29
N ILE A 222 12.92 -7.61 7.83
CA ILE A 222 12.70 -6.98 6.53
C ILE A 222 13.74 -7.36 5.46
N PHE A 223 15.03 -7.50 5.80
CA PHE A 223 16.11 -7.59 4.78
C PHE A 223 16.03 -8.86 3.90
N ASP A 224 15.44 -9.94 4.41
CA ASP A 224 15.26 -11.18 3.63
C ASP A 224 13.99 -11.17 2.76
N TYR A 225 13.24 -10.06 2.76
CA TYR A 225 12.01 -9.94 2.00
C TYR A 225 12.28 -9.45 0.56
N LYS A 226 12.03 -10.31 -0.42
CA LYS A 226 12.40 -10.09 -1.83
C LYS A 226 11.39 -9.30 -2.66
N LYS A 227 10.22 -9.00 -2.10
CA LYS A 227 9.14 -8.28 -2.79
C LYS A 227 9.13 -6.80 -2.37
N PRO A 228 8.42 -5.94 -3.10
CA PRO A 228 8.28 -4.54 -2.73
C PRO A 228 7.74 -4.36 -1.31
N THR A 229 8.20 -3.32 -0.63
CA THR A 229 7.82 -3.00 0.75
C THR A 229 7.38 -1.56 0.89
N ILE A 230 6.51 -1.32 1.86
CA ILE A 230 6.03 0.00 2.24
C ILE A 230 6.37 0.19 3.72
N THR A 231 7.26 1.14 4.00
CA THR A 231 7.76 1.42 5.34
C THR A 231 7.26 2.79 5.78
N ILE A 232 6.43 2.81 6.81
CA ILE A 232 5.89 4.00 7.45
C ILE A 232 6.77 4.33 8.65
N LEU A 233 7.17 5.61 8.74
CA LEU A 233 8.08 6.12 9.75
C LEU A 233 7.50 7.38 10.38
N LYS A 234 7.50 7.41 11.72
CA LYS A 234 7.13 8.59 12.50
C LYS A 234 8.34 9.07 13.28
N PHE A 235 8.72 10.31 13.06
CA PHE A 235 9.88 10.94 13.68
C PHE A 235 9.50 11.66 14.98
N HIS A 236 10.49 11.91 15.84
CA HIS A 236 10.32 12.64 17.09
C HIS A 236 9.78 14.07 16.91
N ASP A 237 10.03 14.70 15.75
CA ASP A 237 9.49 16.02 15.42
C ASP A 237 8.02 15.98 14.97
N GLY A 238 7.39 14.80 14.99
CA GLY A 238 6.02 14.56 14.55
C GLY A 238 5.85 14.46 13.04
N SER A 239 6.95 14.55 12.26
CA SER A 239 6.90 14.30 10.82
C SER A 239 6.67 12.83 10.53
N ILE A 240 5.98 12.56 9.42
CA ILE A 240 5.62 11.20 9.01
C ILE A 240 6.03 11.03 7.56
N PHE A 241 6.84 10.00 7.32
CA PHE A 241 7.33 9.63 6.00
C PHE A 241 6.97 8.19 5.68
N VAL A 242 6.76 7.92 4.40
CA VAL A 242 6.52 6.58 3.86
C VAL A 242 7.51 6.31 2.75
N ILE A 243 8.23 5.20 2.85
CA ILE A 243 9.14 4.70 1.82
C ILE A 243 8.45 3.54 1.12
N ALA A 244 8.11 3.69 -0.15
CA ALA A 244 7.69 2.58 -0.99
C ALA A 244 8.88 2.13 -1.82
N LEU A 245 9.51 1.03 -1.42
CA LEU A 245 10.73 0.50 -2.02
C LEU A 245 10.38 -0.70 -2.91
N ASP A 246 10.77 -0.62 -4.19
CA ASP A 246 10.50 -1.66 -5.19
C ASP A 246 11.57 -2.77 -5.25
N GLN A 247 12.66 -2.62 -4.50
CA GLN A 247 13.75 -3.58 -4.36
C GLN A 247 13.84 -4.11 -2.92
N GLU A 248 14.56 -5.22 -2.73
CA GLU A 248 14.87 -5.75 -1.41
C GLU A 248 15.75 -4.78 -0.59
N TRP A 249 15.47 -4.73 0.71
CA TRP A 249 16.29 -3.98 1.65
C TRP A 249 17.66 -4.63 1.80
N ARG A 250 18.71 -3.85 1.62
CA ARG A 250 20.10 -4.31 1.77
C ARG A 250 21.00 -3.21 2.29
N ASN A 251 22.04 -3.63 3.01
CA ASN A 251 23.16 -2.78 3.38
C ASN A 251 24.03 -2.57 2.13
N SER A 252 24.15 -1.33 1.68
CA SER A 252 24.87 -0.99 0.46
C SER A 252 25.72 0.27 0.66
N VAL A 253 26.91 0.28 0.04
CA VAL A 253 27.77 1.48 -0.03
C VAL A 253 27.30 2.45 -1.13
N LYS A 254 26.49 1.95 -2.07
CA LYS A 254 25.93 2.73 -3.19
C LYS A 254 24.43 2.87 -3.05
N ASN A 255 23.89 3.94 -3.62
CA ASN A 255 22.45 4.10 -3.76
C ASN A 255 21.86 3.01 -4.65
N TYR A 256 20.59 2.70 -4.43
CA TYR A 256 19.78 1.75 -5.15
C TYR A 256 18.31 2.20 -5.14
N GLY A 257 17.40 1.30 -5.53
CA GLY A 257 15.98 1.60 -5.72
C GLY A 257 15.68 1.75 -7.21
N GLY A 258 14.68 1.00 -7.69
CA GLY A 258 14.26 1.06 -9.09
C GLY A 258 13.38 2.26 -9.39
N ASN A 259 12.82 2.28 -10.59
CA ASN A 259 12.01 3.39 -11.11
C ASN A 259 10.70 3.62 -10.34
N ASN A 260 10.27 2.65 -9.52
CA ASN A 260 9.03 2.75 -8.75
C ASN A 260 9.32 3.00 -7.26
N THR A 261 10.59 3.17 -6.87
CA THR A 261 10.93 3.61 -5.52
C THR A 261 10.48 5.04 -5.33
N SER A 262 9.69 5.28 -4.28
CA SER A 262 9.15 6.58 -3.95
C SER A 262 9.20 6.84 -2.45
N VAL A 263 9.38 8.10 -2.09
CA VAL A 263 9.25 8.55 -0.69
C VAL A 263 8.17 9.61 -0.61
N ILE A 264 7.22 9.42 0.30
CA ILE A 264 6.08 10.29 0.52
C ILE A 264 6.18 10.88 1.92
N GLN A 265 6.21 12.20 2.01
CA GLN A 265 6.02 12.94 3.25
C GLN A 265 4.52 13.16 3.46
N ILE A 266 3.96 12.62 4.53
CA ILE A 266 2.55 12.80 4.92
C ILE A 266 2.39 14.01 5.84
N LYS A 267 3.35 14.21 6.76
CA LYS A 267 3.39 15.36 7.68
C LYS A 267 4.77 16.03 7.71
N PRO A 268 4.84 17.36 7.86
CA PRO A 268 3.72 18.31 8.00
C PRO A 268 3.03 18.70 6.68
N THR A 269 3.69 18.51 5.54
CA THR A 269 3.13 18.84 4.22
C THR A 269 3.18 17.63 3.31
N PHE A 270 2.09 17.37 2.58
CA PHE A 270 2.06 16.31 1.57
C PHE A 270 3.03 16.60 0.44
N LYS A 271 4.04 15.76 0.28
CA LYS A 271 5.02 15.82 -0.81
C LYS A 271 5.45 14.42 -1.19
N LYS A 272 5.66 14.17 -2.47
CA LYS A 272 6.12 12.90 -2.99
C LYS A 272 7.36 13.14 -3.86
N GLU A 273 8.38 12.30 -3.68
CA GLU A 273 9.54 12.25 -4.57
C GLU A 273 9.73 10.86 -5.16
N ASP A 274 9.66 10.79 -6.50
CA ASP A 274 9.95 9.61 -7.30
C ASP A 274 11.31 9.82 -7.98
N LYS A 275 12.36 9.19 -7.44
CA LYS A 275 13.72 9.28 -8.00
C LYS A 275 14.38 7.91 -8.00
N PRO A 276 14.71 7.34 -9.17
CA PRO A 276 15.45 6.08 -9.25
C PRO A 276 16.86 6.25 -8.67
N ASP A 277 17.45 5.14 -8.23
CA ASP A 277 18.84 5.05 -7.74
C ASP A 277 19.22 6.10 -6.68
N THR A 278 18.23 6.56 -5.90
CA THR A 278 18.39 7.62 -4.90
C THR A 278 18.29 7.10 -3.47
N PHE A 279 17.78 5.88 -3.30
CA PHE A 279 17.63 5.26 -1.99
C PHE A 279 18.95 4.70 -1.49
N TYR A 280 19.32 5.02 -0.26
CA TYR A 280 20.55 4.57 0.37
C TYR A 280 20.22 3.94 1.72
N CYS A 281 20.81 2.79 2.01
CA CYS A 281 20.65 2.12 3.29
C CYS A 281 21.96 1.45 3.67
N ASN A 282 22.52 1.86 4.80
CA ASN A 282 23.66 1.20 5.40
C ASN A 282 23.58 1.32 6.93
N LEU A 283 23.27 0.22 7.59
CA LEU A 283 23.10 0.14 9.04
C LEU A 283 24.30 -0.53 9.74
N LYS A 284 25.21 -1.15 8.98
CA LYS A 284 26.30 -2.00 9.52
C LYS A 284 27.70 -1.68 9.02
N LEU A 285 27.85 -1.29 7.76
CA LEU A 285 29.16 -1.16 7.14
C LEU A 285 29.84 0.11 7.66
N LYS A 286 30.95 -0.06 8.40
CA LYS A 286 31.73 1.07 8.96
C LYS A 286 32.54 1.83 7.89
N SER A 287 32.70 1.25 6.71
CA SER A 287 33.47 1.83 5.60
C SER A 287 32.71 2.92 4.83
N ALA A 288 31.45 3.17 5.17
CA ALA A 288 30.56 4.10 4.48
C ALA A 288 29.66 4.83 5.49
N PRO A 289 29.06 5.98 5.13
CA PRO A 289 28.10 6.67 5.98
C PRO A 289 27.00 5.73 6.46
N GLN A 290 26.65 5.77 7.74
CA GLN A 290 25.60 4.91 8.28
C GLN A 290 24.27 5.66 8.36
N GLY A 291 23.17 4.94 8.18
CA GLY A 291 21.81 5.48 8.17
C GLY A 291 21.02 5.04 6.94
N VAL A 292 19.82 5.59 6.82
CA VAL A 292 18.96 5.44 5.64
C VAL A 292 18.70 6.83 5.07
N MET A 293 18.85 6.99 3.75
CA MET A 293 18.72 8.29 3.09
C MET A 293 17.95 8.15 1.78
N PHE A 294 17.22 9.20 1.42
CA PHE A 294 16.66 9.37 0.08
C PHE A 294 16.94 10.79 -0.39
N GLY A 295 18.05 10.95 -1.10
CA GLY A 295 18.55 12.26 -1.54
C GLY A 295 18.69 13.23 -0.35
N LYS A 296 18.06 14.41 -0.46
CA LYS A 296 17.94 15.39 0.64
C LYS A 296 16.55 15.37 1.31
N PHE A 297 15.67 14.49 0.85
CA PHE A 297 14.26 14.48 1.22
C PHE A 297 14.00 13.69 2.50
N LEU A 298 14.80 12.65 2.74
CA LEU A 298 14.71 11.80 3.93
C LEU A 298 16.11 11.46 4.45
N GLN A 299 16.30 11.56 5.77
CA GLN A 299 17.50 11.12 6.45
C GLN A 299 17.13 10.48 7.80
N ILE A 300 17.63 9.28 8.03
CA ILE A 300 17.39 8.46 9.21
C ILE A 300 18.73 8.06 9.80
N ASP A 301 18.88 8.24 11.11
CA ASP A 301 20.11 7.94 11.81
C ASP A 301 20.33 6.42 11.92
N SER A 302 21.59 6.00 12.01
CA SER A 302 21.99 4.60 11.92
C SER A 302 21.44 3.72 13.05
N ASP A 303 21.11 4.32 14.19
CA ASP A 303 20.55 3.68 15.37
C ASP A 303 19.04 3.88 15.50
N PHE A 304 18.41 4.56 14.54
CA PHE A 304 17.01 5.01 14.59
C PHE A 304 16.69 5.94 15.78
N SER A 305 17.69 6.68 16.27
CA SER A 305 17.52 7.65 17.37
C SER A 305 16.61 8.82 17.06
N ASN A 306 16.26 9.06 15.79
CA ASN A 306 15.35 10.11 15.37
C ASN A 306 13.92 9.63 15.09
N ILE A 307 13.63 8.34 15.34
CA ILE A 307 12.35 7.70 15.03
C ILE A 307 11.62 7.27 16.31
N ASP A 308 10.34 7.65 16.41
CA ASP A 308 9.41 7.16 17.43
C ASP A 308 8.87 5.78 17.07
N ASP A 309 8.31 5.65 15.86
CA ASP A 309 7.57 4.47 15.44
C ASP A 309 7.87 4.09 13.98
N ILE A 310 7.96 2.80 13.72
CA ILE A 310 8.15 2.16 12.41
C ILE A 310 7.08 1.09 12.20
N GLU A 311 6.48 1.09 11.02
CA GLU A 311 5.57 0.03 10.56
C GLU A 311 5.96 -0.36 9.12
N VAL A 312 6.11 -1.66 8.83
CA VAL A 312 6.51 -2.13 7.50
C VAL A 312 5.55 -3.18 6.98
N TRP A 313 5.13 -2.97 5.74
CA TRP A 313 4.19 -3.80 5.01
C TRP A 313 4.87 -4.38 3.77
N GLY A 314 4.64 -5.66 3.50
CA GLY A 314 5.10 -6.36 2.31
C GLY A 314 3.97 -6.52 1.30
N VAL A 315 4.26 -6.25 0.02
CA VAL A 315 3.30 -6.38 -1.10
C VAL A 315 3.48 -7.72 -1.81
N GLY A 316 3.50 -8.82 -1.06
CA GLY A 316 3.70 -10.16 -1.61
C GLY A 316 2.53 -11.06 -1.25
N ASP A 317 2.39 -12.15 -1.99
CA ASP A 317 1.38 -13.16 -1.70
C ASP A 317 1.74 -13.93 -0.41
N GLU A 318 0.74 -14.57 0.21
CA GLU A 318 0.94 -15.39 1.41
C GLU A 318 2.01 -16.47 1.21
N GLU A 319 2.13 -17.01 -0.02
CA GLU A 319 3.17 -17.97 -0.37
C GLU A 319 4.59 -17.43 -0.16
N ASP A 320 4.82 -16.15 -0.47
CA ASP A 320 6.14 -15.55 -0.37
C ASP A 320 6.55 -15.31 1.08
N LEU A 321 5.57 -15.00 1.93
CA LEU A 321 5.78 -14.97 3.38
C LEU A 321 6.08 -16.36 3.94
N ILE A 322 5.38 -17.40 3.45
CA ILE A 322 5.66 -18.79 3.85
C ILE A 322 7.07 -19.18 3.41
N LYS A 323 7.50 -18.83 2.20
CA LYS A 323 8.87 -19.05 1.71
C LYS A 323 9.88 -18.34 2.60
N GLN A 324 9.62 -17.08 2.97
CA GLN A 324 10.49 -16.31 3.87
C GLN A 324 10.59 -16.97 5.25
N LYS A 325 9.46 -17.36 5.86
CA LYS A 325 9.43 -18.04 7.17
C LYS A 325 10.19 -19.37 7.12
N LYS A 326 10.00 -20.17 6.07
CA LYS A 326 10.75 -21.42 5.85
C LYS A 326 12.25 -21.17 5.71
N GLN A 327 12.64 -20.15 4.95
CA GLN A 327 14.05 -19.77 4.78
C GLN A 327 14.68 -19.33 6.10
N LYS A 328 14.00 -18.51 6.90
CA LYS A 328 14.46 -18.10 8.24
C LYS A 328 14.58 -19.29 9.20
N LEU A 329 13.61 -20.20 9.20
CA LEU A 329 13.66 -21.44 9.99
C LEU A 329 14.86 -22.31 9.57
N TRP A 330 15.11 -22.42 8.27
CA TRP A 330 16.25 -23.16 7.74
C TRP A 330 17.57 -22.54 8.19
N TYR A 331 17.76 -21.22 8.05
CA TYR A 331 18.96 -20.53 8.54
C TYR A 331 19.13 -20.68 10.05
N LYS A 332 18.06 -20.61 10.84
CA LYS A 332 18.12 -20.83 12.29
C LYS A 332 18.55 -22.25 12.63
N GLN A 333 17.99 -23.25 11.93
CA GLN A 333 18.38 -24.65 12.11
C GLN A 333 19.84 -24.89 11.69
N GLU A 334 20.32 -24.27 10.61
CA GLU A 334 21.73 -24.32 10.23
C GLU A 334 22.63 -23.65 11.26
N ALA A 335 22.26 -22.45 11.75
CA ALA A 335 23.00 -21.74 12.77
C ALA A 335 23.06 -22.53 14.07
N ASP A 336 21.95 -23.15 14.49
CA ASP A 336 21.91 -24.03 15.65
C ASP A 336 22.74 -25.30 15.45
N LYS A 337 22.74 -25.89 14.24
CA LYS A 337 23.64 -27.00 13.89
C LYS A 337 25.10 -26.58 13.99
N ARG A 338 25.47 -25.41 13.45
CA ARG A 338 26.82 -24.84 13.54
C ARG A 338 27.23 -24.51 14.98
N ARG A 339 26.31 -24.00 15.79
CA ARG A 339 26.55 -23.72 17.23
C ARG A 339 26.71 -24.99 18.05
N LYS A 340 26.04 -26.07 17.62
CA LYS A 340 26.13 -27.41 18.22
C LYS A 340 27.30 -28.22 17.69
N VAL A 341 28.10 -27.72 16.74
CA VAL A 341 29.41 -28.31 16.45
C VAL A 341 30.28 -27.98 17.68
N PRO A 342 30.62 -28.97 18.53
CA PRO A 342 31.60 -28.73 19.56
C PRO A 342 32.87 -28.25 18.87
N LEU A 343 33.45 -27.15 19.36
CA LEU A 343 34.84 -26.84 19.05
C LEU A 343 35.63 -28.13 19.32
N PRO A 344 36.38 -28.66 18.34
CA PRO A 344 37.11 -29.90 18.56
C PRO A 344 38.17 -29.65 19.64
N GLY A 345 38.02 -30.34 20.78
CA GLY A 345 39.01 -30.39 21.86
C GLY A 345 38.68 -29.51 23.07
N MET A 346 39.07 -29.99 24.25
CA MET A 346 39.26 -29.11 25.40
C MET A 346 40.27 -28.04 25.01
N TRP A 347 40.00 -26.77 25.32
CA TRP A 347 40.91 -25.64 25.02
C TRP A 347 42.35 -25.90 25.48
N ASP A 348 42.52 -26.74 26.49
CA ASP A 348 43.82 -27.16 27.03
C ASP A 348 44.65 -28.06 26.10
N GLU A 349 44.04 -28.70 25.10
CA GLU A 349 44.72 -29.59 24.15
C GLU A 349 44.88 -28.96 22.76
N ASN A 350 44.51 -27.68 22.58
CA ASN A 350 44.53 -27.05 21.27
C ASN A 350 45.99 -26.70 20.87
N PRO A 351 46.52 -27.18 19.72
CA PRO A 351 47.89 -26.89 19.27
C PRO A 351 48.20 -25.39 19.19
N ASP A 352 47.18 -24.55 18.95
CA ASP A 352 47.31 -23.10 18.93
C ASP A 352 47.69 -22.51 20.30
N LYS A 353 47.25 -23.12 21.42
CA LYS A 353 47.67 -22.74 22.79
C LYS A 353 49.16 -23.02 22.98
N VAL A 354 49.62 -24.20 22.54
CA VAL A 354 51.02 -24.62 22.64
C VAL A 354 51.93 -23.73 21.79
N ILE A 355 51.49 -23.34 20.59
CA ILE A 355 52.22 -22.42 19.71
C ILE A 355 52.31 -21.01 20.35
N LEU A 356 51.23 -20.52 20.94
CA LEU A 356 51.21 -19.22 21.62
C LEU A 356 52.10 -19.21 22.88
N GLU A 357 52.11 -20.30 23.64
CA GLU A 357 52.98 -20.47 24.81
C GLU A 357 54.47 -20.58 24.41
N MET A 358 54.79 -21.33 23.35
CA MET A 358 56.15 -21.38 22.77
C MET A 358 56.60 -20.02 22.22
N GLY A 359 55.66 -19.21 21.72
CA GLY A 359 55.87 -17.82 21.30
C GLY A 359 55.95 -16.81 22.45
N GLY A 360 55.89 -17.25 23.71
CA GLY A 360 56.01 -16.42 24.91
C GLY A 360 54.72 -15.70 25.35
N ILE A 361 53.57 -15.99 24.73
CA ILE A 361 52.28 -15.38 25.06
C ILE A 361 51.56 -16.27 26.08
N LYS A 362 51.61 -15.88 27.36
CA LYS A 362 50.82 -16.52 28.42
C LYS A 362 49.38 -15.98 28.41
N LEU A 363 48.42 -16.83 28.06
CA LEU A 363 47.00 -16.47 28.02
C LEU A 363 46.37 -16.44 29.42
N HIS A 364 45.55 -15.43 29.65
CA HIS A 364 45.27 -14.83 30.95
C HIS A 364 44.14 -15.54 31.73
N ASN A 365 44.38 -16.76 32.20
CA ASN A 365 43.54 -17.37 33.26
C ASN A 365 44.34 -17.85 34.49
N GLU A 366 45.67 -18.00 34.41
CA GLU A 366 46.52 -18.41 35.54
C GLU A 366 47.13 -17.23 36.33
N ARG A 367 46.88 -15.98 35.93
CA ARG A 367 47.41 -14.81 36.68
C ARG A 367 46.65 -14.52 37.99
N ARG A 368 45.53 -15.19 38.27
CA ARG A 368 44.72 -14.90 39.47
C ARG A 368 45.15 -15.65 40.72
N ASP A 369 46.01 -16.65 40.62
CA ASP A 369 46.30 -17.56 41.74
C ASP A 369 47.64 -17.29 42.44
N PHE A 370 48.38 -16.25 42.07
CA PHE A 370 49.70 -15.94 42.68
C PHE A 370 49.73 -14.75 43.66
N ASP A 371 48.61 -14.06 43.90
CA ASP A 371 48.53 -12.93 44.86
C ASP A 371 47.47 -13.13 45.96
N ARG A 372 47.50 -14.27 46.64
CA ARG A 372 46.87 -14.39 47.98
C ARG A 372 47.92 -14.84 48.99
N PRO A 373 48.20 -14.05 50.05
CA PRO A 373 48.99 -14.51 51.17
C PRO A 373 48.29 -15.70 51.84
N ASP A 374 49.10 -16.66 52.23
CA ASP A 374 48.78 -18.00 52.69
C ASP A 374 47.95 -18.02 54.00
N ASP A 375 46.65 -18.32 53.92
CA ASP A 375 45.74 -18.53 55.07
C ASP A 375 45.88 -19.95 55.66
N THR A 376 47.11 -20.45 55.84
CA THR A 376 47.38 -21.78 56.43
C THR A 376 48.36 -21.77 57.62
N ILE A 377 48.31 -20.74 58.47
CA ILE A 377 48.94 -20.83 59.80
C ILE A 377 47.92 -21.30 60.84
N ALA A 378 48.07 -22.57 61.22
CA ALA A 378 47.34 -23.20 62.32
C ALA A 378 47.60 -22.49 63.66
N ARG A 379 46.54 -22.05 64.33
CA ARG A 379 46.58 -21.70 65.76
C ARG A 379 46.73 -22.98 66.58
N LYS A 380 47.82 -23.11 67.34
CA LYS A 380 47.93 -23.99 68.50
C LYS A 380 48.24 -23.12 69.73
N PHE A 381 47.36 -23.29 70.72
CA PHE A 381 47.38 -22.90 72.14
C PHE A 381 48.27 -21.74 72.60
#